data_AF-A0A9D1H8R4-F1
#
_entry.id   AF-A0A9D1H8R4-F1
#
_cell.length_a   1.000
_cell.length_b   1.000
_cell.length_c   1.000
_cell.angle_alpha   90.00
_cell.angle_beta   90.00
_cell.angle_gamma   90.00
#
_symmetry.space_group_name_H-M   'P 1'
#
loop_
_entity.id
_entity.type
_entity.pdbx_description
1 polymer ?
#
loop_
_entity_poly.entity_id
_entity_poly.type
_entity_poly.pdbx_seq_one_letter_code
_entity_poly.pdbx_strand_id
1 'polypeptide(L)'
;MIDFTSLYKKVDDMLDKEEFGPALTLLRDTAHRILEGEKLLISKEEIEEFLKEARSAIRWAANYHREAFWDRDLQVLGADIEMTGLKIIRKYDVQDVSVKISYVRSASSLEKDPVKVAALDKEFDELSA
;
A
#
# COMPACT_ATOMS: atom_id res chain seq x y z
N MET A 1 17.20 2.81 -10.39
CA MET A 1 17.11 2.32 -9.00
C MET A 1 16.27 3.32 -8.22
N ILE A 2 15.35 2.86 -7.39
CA ILE A 2 14.60 3.73 -6.48
C ILE A 2 15.50 3.95 -5.26
N ASP A 3 15.63 5.20 -4.81
CA ASP A 3 16.30 5.50 -3.55
C ASP A 3 15.25 5.50 -2.43
N PHE A 4 15.07 4.34 -1.80
CA PHE A 4 14.09 4.15 -0.74
C PHE A 4 14.41 4.96 0.51
N THR A 5 15.69 5.12 0.86
CA THR A 5 16.10 5.93 2.02
C THR A 5 15.66 7.39 1.86
N SER A 6 15.92 7.99 0.70
CA SER A 6 15.47 9.35 0.41
C SER A 6 13.97 9.45 0.28
N LEU A 7 13.30 8.41 -0.22
CA LEU A 7 11.84 8.34 -0.31
C LEU A 7 11.22 8.40 1.09
N TYR A 8 11.62 7.52 1.99
CA TYR A 8 11.02 7.43 3.34
C TYR A 8 11.23 8.71 4.13
N LYS A 9 12.45 9.25 4.11
CA LYS A 9 12.72 10.54 4.75
C LYS A 9 11.80 11.66 4.24
N LYS A 10 11.56 11.73 2.94
CA LYS A 10 10.65 12.74 2.36
C LYS A 10 9.20 12.51 2.77
N VAL A 11 8.75 11.26 2.80
CA VAL A 11 7.40 10.90 3.23
C VAL A 11 7.22 11.28 4.70
N ASP A 12 8.15 10.91 5.58
CA ASP A 12 8.14 11.27 7.00
C ASP A 12 8.11 12.78 7.20
N ASP A 13 8.99 13.52 6.53
CA ASP A 13 9.05 14.99 6.59
C ASP A 13 7.72 15.65 6.15
N MET A 14 6.94 15.00 5.26
CA MET A 14 5.62 15.45 4.82
C MET A 14 4.53 15.07 5.83
N LEU A 15 4.56 13.85 6.36
CA LEU A 15 3.59 13.37 7.35
C LEU A 15 3.67 14.17 8.65
N ASP A 16 4.88 14.51 9.11
CA ASP A 16 5.12 15.36 10.28
C ASP A 16 4.55 16.78 10.12
N LYS A 17 4.44 17.26 8.88
CA LYS A 17 3.83 18.55 8.52
C LYS A 17 2.36 18.43 8.12
N GLU A 18 1.78 17.25 8.25
CA GLU A 18 0.38 16.95 7.90
C GLU A 18 0.10 17.14 6.39
N GLU A 19 1.14 17.04 5.54
CA GLU A 19 1.07 17.11 4.07
C GLU A 19 0.69 15.72 3.49
N PHE A 20 -0.44 15.17 3.90
CA PHE A 20 -0.84 13.78 3.57
C PHE A 20 -1.06 13.54 2.08
N GLY A 21 -1.67 14.48 1.35
CA GLY A 21 -1.92 14.33 -0.08
C GLY A 21 -0.63 14.16 -0.90
N PRO A 22 0.34 15.07 -0.75
CA PRO A 22 1.67 14.92 -1.35
C PRO A 22 2.38 13.62 -0.95
N ALA A 23 2.36 13.25 0.34
CA ALA A 23 3.00 12.03 0.83
C ALA A 23 2.42 10.76 0.17
N LEU A 24 1.08 10.64 0.15
CA LEU A 24 0.41 9.49 -0.46
C LEU A 24 0.57 9.48 -1.99
N THR A 25 0.59 10.63 -2.65
CA THR A 25 0.86 10.72 -4.09
C THR A 25 2.25 10.16 -4.43
N LEU A 26 3.26 10.52 -3.64
CA LEU A 26 4.63 10.03 -3.83
C LEU A 26 4.73 8.51 -3.65
N LEU A 27 4.04 7.96 -2.65
CA LEU A 27 3.96 6.51 -2.42
C LEU A 27 3.22 5.79 -3.55
N ARG A 28 2.09 6.34 -4.01
CA ARG A 28 1.32 5.82 -5.15
C ARG A 28 2.17 5.73 -6.42
N ASP A 29 2.84 6.82 -6.78
CA ASP A 29 3.69 6.85 -7.98
C ASP A 29 4.84 5.86 -7.87
N THR A 30 5.39 5.70 -6.66
CA THR A 30 6.43 4.69 -6.38
C THR A 30 5.87 3.27 -6.52
N ALA A 31 4.68 2.99 -6.00
CA ALA A 31 4.03 1.69 -6.14
C ALA A 31 3.82 1.32 -7.62
N HIS A 32 3.31 2.25 -8.44
CA HIS A 32 3.15 2.01 -9.88
C HIS A 32 4.48 1.75 -10.57
N ARG A 33 5.54 2.52 -10.25
CA ARG A 33 6.88 2.29 -10.81
C ARG A 33 7.44 0.91 -10.45
N ILE A 34 7.26 0.47 -9.19
CA ILE A 34 7.62 -0.88 -8.76
C ILE A 34 6.82 -1.91 -9.57
N LEU A 35 5.51 -1.73 -9.69
CA LEU A 35 4.64 -2.65 -10.43
C LEU A 35 5.00 -2.74 -11.92
N GLU A 36 5.38 -1.66 -12.57
CA GLU A 36 5.79 -1.64 -13.99
C GLU A 36 7.10 -2.41 -14.19
N GLY A 37 8.11 -2.18 -13.33
CA GLY A 37 9.20 -3.13 -13.06
C GLY A 37 10.10 -3.59 -14.21
N GLU A 38 10.01 -3.06 -15.44
CA GLU A 38 10.80 -3.60 -16.56
C GLU A 38 12.32 -3.36 -16.44
N LYS A 39 12.79 -2.43 -15.58
CA LYS A 39 14.22 -2.05 -15.49
C LYS A 39 14.70 -1.68 -14.08
N LEU A 40 13.95 -2.00 -13.03
CA LEU A 40 14.32 -1.64 -11.66
C LEU A 40 14.98 -2.82 -10.96
N LEU A 41 16.26 -2.68 -10.63
CA LEU A 41 16.91 -3.54 -9.64
C LEU A 41 16.35 -3.16 -8.28
N ILE A 42 15.45 -3.98 -7.74
CA ILE A 42 14.82 -3.83 -6.43
C ILE A 42 14.84 -5.21 -5.77
N SER A 43 15.30 -5.29 -4.54
CA SER A 43 15.30 -6.52 -3.76
C SER A 43 13.91 -6.84 -3.21
N LYS A 44 13.69 -8.10 -2.81
CA LYS A 44 12.42 -8.48 -2.17
C LYS A 44 12.23 -7.75 -0.85
N GLU A 45 13.32 -7.56 -0.09
CA GLU A 45 13.33 -6.86 1.18
C GLU A 45 12.93 -5.38 1.00
N GLU A 46 13.44 -4.71 -0.04
CA GLU A 46 13.05 -3.33 -0.35
C GLU A 46 11.56 -3.22 -0.70
N ILE A 47 11.01 -4.22 -1.40
CA ILE A 47 9.58 -4.27 -1.74
C ILE A 47 8.74 -4.47 -0.47
N GLU A 48 9.13 -5.42 0.38
CA GLU A 48 8.42 -5.70 1.63
C GLU A 48 8.43 -4.48 2.56
N GLU A 49 9.56 -3.80 2.67
CA GLU A 49 9.68 -2.58 3.47
C GLU A 49 8.80 -1.46 2.90
N PHE A 50 8.84 -1.25 1.58
CA PHE A 50 7.99 -0.26 0.92
C PHE A 50 6.50 -0.51 1.19
N LEU A 51 6.05 -1.76 1.13
CA LEU A 51 4.66 -2.13 1.40
C LEU A 51 4.26 -1.84 2.86
N LYS A 52 5.18 -2.04 3.82
CA LYS A 52 4.94 -1.71 5.23
C LYS A 52 4.83 -0.21 5.44
N GLU A 53 5.79 0.55 4.90
CA GLU A 53 5.82 2.01 5.00
C GLU A 53 4.61 2.67 4.35
N ALA A 54 4.25 2.24 3.14
CA ALA A 54 3.09 2.76 2.43
C ALA A 54 1.79 2.56 3.24
N ARG A 55 1.63 1.39 3.85
CA ARG A 55 0.45 1.12 4.69
C ARG A 55 0.47 1.90 6.00
N SER A 56 1.64 2.10 6.60
CA SER A 56 1.81 2.95 7.79
C SER A 56 1.34 4.37 7.50
N ALA A 57 1.78 4.97 6.39
CA ALA A 57 1.39 6.30 5.97
C ALA A 57 -0.13 6.45 5.75
N ILE A 58 -0.76 5.46 5.09
CA ILE A 58 -2.22 5.44 4.91
C ILE A 58 -2.93 5.43 6.26
N ARG A 59 -2.50 4.58 7.20
CA ARG A 59 -3.11 4.49 8.53
C ARG A 59 -2.88 5.76 9.35
N TRP A 60 -1.75 6.43 9.18
CA TRP A 60 -1.51 7.70 9.84
C TRP A 60 -2.48 8.77 9.32
N ALA A 61 -2.57 8.94 8.00
CA ALA A 61 -3.53 9.85 7.38
C ALA A 61 -4.98 9.56 7.85
N ALA A 62 -5.35 8.26 7.95
CA ALA A 62 -6.63 7.81 8.48
C ALA A 62 -6.97 8.35 9.86
N ASN A 63 -6.03 8.12 10.78
CA ASN A 63 -6.19 8.39 12.19
C ASN A 63 -6.18 9.88 12.46
N TYR A 64 -5.36 10.63 11.71
CA TYR A 64 -5.30 12.08 11.82
C TYR A 64 -6.64 12.72 11.44
N HIS A 65 -7.26 12.28 10.35
CA HIS A 65 -8.53 12.83 9.88
C HIS A 65 -9.78 12.25 10.56
N ARG A 66 -9.66 11.47 11.65
CA ARG A 66 -10.77 10.71 12.28
C ARG A 66 -11.68 10.09 11.22
N GLU A 67 -11.29 8.97 10.62
CA GLU A 67 -12.02 8.05 9.70
C GLU A 67 -13.31 8.56 9.00
N ALA A 68 -14.31 9.07 9.73
CA ALA A 68 -15.51 9.75 9.22
C ALA A 68 -15.30 11.11 8.51
N PHE A 69 -14.21 11.85 8.78
CA PHE A 69 -13.85 13.11 8.08
C PHE A 69 -12.71 12.93 7.07
N TRP A 70 -12.35 11.69 6.76
CA TRP A 70 -11.28 11.40 5.82
C TRP A 70 -11.64 11.98 4.44
N ASP A 71 -10.82 12.94 3.99
CA ASP A 71 -10.89 13.52 2.65
C ASP A 71 -11.00 12.43 1.56
N ARG A 72 -12.01 12.58 0.68
CA ARG A 72 -12.28 11.66 -0.42
C ARG A 72 -11.06 11.46 -1.31
N ASP A 73 -10.26 12.49 -1.54
CA ASP A 73 -9.08 12.41 -2.41
C ASP A 73 -7.99 11.54 -1.76
N LEU A 74 -7.81 11.66 -0.45
CA LEU A 74 -6.89 10.79 0.31
C LEU A 74 -7.39 9.34 0.35
N GLN A 75 -8.70 9.10 0.41
CA GLN A 75 -9.26 7.74 0.32
C GLN A 75 -8.97 7.11 -1.05
N VAL A 76 -9.12 7.88 -2.14
CA VAL A 76 -8.83 7.41 -3.50
C VAL A 76 -7.34 7.08 -3.64
N LEU A 77 -6.45 7.91 -3.10
CA LEU A 77 -5.02 7.64 -3.10
C LEU A 77 -4.68 6.38 -2.31
N GLY A 78 -5.21 6.25 -1.09
CA GLY A 78 -5.01 5.06 -0.25
C GLY A 78 -5.48 3.78 -0.94
N ALA A 79 -6.66 3.81 -1.53
CA ALA A 79 -7.21 2.65 -2.25
C ALA A 79 -6.36 2.24 -3.47
N ASP A 80 -5.82 3.20 -4.23
CA ASP A 80 -4.92 2.91 -5.35
C ASP A 80 -3.62 2.26 -4.85
N ILE A 81 -3.03 2.80 -3.78
CA ILE A 81 -1.82 2.22 -3.16
C ILE A 81 -2.07 0.79 -2.67
N GLU A 82 -3.18 0.54 -1.98
CA GLU A 82 -3.50 -0.80 -1.47
C GLU A 82 -3.74 -1.82 -2.60
N MET A 83 -4.52 -1.45 -3.62
CA MET A 83 -4.77 -2.32 -4.77
C MET A 83 -3.51 -2.57 -5.60
N THR A 84 -2.66 -1.55 -5.75
CA THR A 84 -1.38 -1.67 -6.44
C THR A 84 -0.38 -2.50 -5.63
N GLY A 85 -0.34 -2.32 -4.31
CA GLY A 85 0.48 -3.11 -3.40
C GLY A 85 0.15 -4.60 -3.44
N LEU A 86 -1.13 -4.98 -3.51
CA LEU A 86 -1.52 -6.38 -3.69
C LEU A 86 -1.01 -6.96 -5.04
N LYS A 87 -1.00 -6.16 -6.11
CA LYS A 87 -0.42 -6.59 -7.40
C LYS A 87 1.10 -6.75 -7.30
N ILE A 88 1.78 -5.86 -6.57
CA ILE A 88 3.22 -5.97 -6.30
C ILE A 88 3.52 -7.25 -5.53
N ILE A 89 2.79 -7.53 -4.45
CA ILE A 89 2.90 -8.77 -3.65
C ILE A 89 2.84 -10.00 -4.56
N ARG A 90 1.85 -10.05 -5.46
CA ARG A 90 1.66 -11.16 -6.40
C ARG A 90 2.75 -11.23 -7.46
N LYS A 91 3.19 -10.09 -8.02
CA LYS A 91 4.23 -10.02 -9.05
C LYS A 91 5.60 -10.46 -8.54
N TYR A 92 5.95 -10.06 -7.32
CA TYR A 92 7.28 -10.28 -6.75
C TYR A 92 7.35 -11.46 -5.79
N ASP A 93 6.23 -12.15 -5.56
CA ASP A 93 6.14 -13.28 -4.66
C ASP A 93 6.75 -12.94 -3.28
N VAL A 94 6.24 -11.85 -2.70
CA VAL A 94 6.52 -11.42 -1.32
C VAL A 94 6.20 -12.58 -0.39
N GLN A 95 7.01 -12.83 0.65
CA GLN A 95 6.79 -13.99 1.53
C GLN A 95 6.24 -13.61 2.90
N ASP A 96 6.39 -12.34 3.32
CA ASP A 96 5.84 -11.86 4.58
C ASP A 96 4.29 -11.99 4.63
N VAL A 97 3.83 -12.96 5.42
CA VAL A 97 2.40 -13.29 5.58
C VAL A 97 1.63 -12.13 6.21
N SER A 98 2.23 -11.40 7.15
CA SER A 98 1.58 -10.26 7.79
C SER A 98 1.30 -9.16 6.78
N VAL A 99 2.24 -8.89 5.87
CA VAL A 99 2.05 -7.96 4.75
C VAL A 99 0.96 -8.48 3.80
N LYS A 100 0.94 -9.76 3.46
CA LYS A 100 -0.11 -10.33 2.60
C LYS A 100 -1.51 -10.15 3.18
N ILE A 101 -1.73 -10.63 4.40
CA ILE A 101 -3.02 -10.52 5.12
C ILE A 101 -3.51 -9.08 5.10
N SER A 102 -2.60 -8.16 5.37
CA SER A 102 -2.84 -6.74 5.45
C SER A 102 -3.40 -6.14 4.16
N TYR A 103 -2.80 -6.48 3.02
CA TYR A 103 -3.20 -5.98 1.71
C TYR A 103 -4.41 -6.73 1.14
N VAL A 104 -4.53 -8.04 1.39
CA VAL A 104 -5.71 -8.83 1.00
C VAL A 104 -6.96 -8.31 1.68
N ARG A 105 -6.89 -8.05 3.00
CA ARG A 105 -8.02 -7.50 3.76
C ARG A 105 -8.45 -6.12 3.24
N SER A 106 -7.49 -5.23 2.99
CA SER A 106 -7.76 -3.92 2.41
C SER A 106 -8.41 -4.04 1.03
N ALA A 107 -7.85 -4.87 0.16
CA ALA A 107 -8.39 -5.10 -1.18
C ALA A 107 -9.81 -5.68 -1.16
N SER A 108 -10.10 -6.62 -0.26
CA SER A 108 -11.45 -7.17 -0.09
C SER A 108 -12.46 -6.07 0.26
N SER A 109 -12.08 -5.13 1.13
CA SER A 109 -12.94 -4.02 1.53
C SER A 109 -13.19 -2.98 0.42
N LEU A 110 -12.29 -2.92 -0.58
CA LEU A 110 -12.34 -1.98 -1.70
C LEU A 110 -12.97 -2.55 -2.97
N GLU A 111 -12.91 -3.87 -3.15
CA GLU A 111 -13.45 -4.58 -4.30
C GLU A 111 -14.99 -4.58 -4.26
N LYS A 112 -15.61 -4.42 -5.44
CA LYS A 112 -17.07 -4.35 -5.59
C LYS A 112 -17.65 -5.57 -6.28
N ASP A 113 -16.82 -6.34 -6.98
CA ASP A 113 -17.23 -7.60 -7.59
C ASP A 113 -17.32 -8.70 -6.52
N PRO A 114 -18.52 -9.24 -6.23
CA PRO A 114 -18.72 -10.21 -5.16
C PRO A 114 -17.95 -11.51 -5.37
N VAL A 115 -17.68 -11.91 -6.63
CA VAL A 115 -16.90 -13.12 -6.91
C VAL A 115 -15.44 -12.92 -6.52
N LYS A 116 -14.90 -11.73 -6.78
CA LYS A 116 -13.52 -11.37 -6.40
C LYS A 116 -13.39 -11.14 -4.90
N VAL A 117 -14.38 -10.53 -4.25
CA VAL A 117 -14.43 -10.40 -2.79
C VAL A 117 -14.38 -11.78 -2.14
N ALA A 118 -15.23 -12.72 -2.57
CA ALA A 118 -15.22 -14.08 -2.02
C ALA A 118 -13.87 -14.80 -2.19
N ALA A 119 -13.16 -14.55 -3.31
CA ALA A 119 -11.83 -15.09 -3.52
C ALA A 119 -10.78 -14.47 -2.58
N LEU A 120 -10.85 -13.16 -2.34
CA LEU A 120 -9.97 -12.45 -1.42
C LEU A 120 -10.24 -12.85 0.04
N ASP A 121 -11.50 -13.03 0.42
CA ASP A 121 -11.87 -13.48 1.76
C ASP A 121 -11.36 -14.91 2.02
N LYS A 122 -11.46 -15.81 1.02
CA LYS A 122 -10.86 -17.15 1.11
C LYS A 122 -9.34 -17.09 1.24
N GLU A 123 -8.68 -16.23 0.45
CA GLU A 123 -7.23 -16.00 0.55
C GLU A 123 -6.84 -15.48 1.95
N PHE A 124 -7.64 -14.59 2.52
CA PHE A 124 -7.45 -14.07 3.88
C PHE A 124 -7.57 -15.16 4.94
N ASP A 125 -8.59 -16.02 4.85
CA ASP A 125 -8.81 -17.14 5.77
C ASP A 125 -7.65 -18.14 5.71
N GLU A 126 -7.16 -18.47 4.51
CA GLU A 126 -6.01 -19.37 4.30
C GLU A 126 -4.71 -18.80 4.86
N LEU A 127 -4.48 -17.49 4.72
CA LEU A 127 -3.29 -16.83 5.27
C LEU A 127 -3.34 -16.68 6.80
N SER A 128 -4.54 -16.68 7.39
CA SER A 128 -4.76 -16.43 8.82
C SER A 128 -4.92 -17.71 9.66
N ALA A 129 -4.94 -18.88 9.03
CA ALA A 129 -5.06 -20.20 9.67
C ALA A 129 -3.70 -20.73 10.18
#